data_AF-A0A1T5A0H5-F1
#
_entry.id   AF-A0A1T5A0H5-F1
#
_cell.length_a   1.000
_cell.length_b   1.000
_cell.length_c   1.000
_cell.angle_alpha   90.00
_cell.angle_beta   90.00
_cell.angle_gamma   90.00
#
_symmetry.space_group_name_H-M   'P 1'
#
loop_
_entity.id
_entity.type
_entity.pdbx_description
1 polymer ?
#
loop_
_entity_poly.entity_id
_entity_poly.type
_entity_poly.pdbx_seq_one_letter_code
_entity_poly.pdbx_strand_id
1 'polypeptide(L)'
;MKSLSDLITILDETGYPVAFSSFSSEGSTQAPALPYIIVMDPSSDNMFADNTVYVQIDEYRVELYAEHKSTATEKVLEDVFRTHEIPWNKDSDYIESEKMNRTSYYIEI
;
A
#
# COMPACT_ATOMS: atom_id res chain seq x y z
N MET A 1 -17.11 3.91 -1.17
CA MET A 1 -15.75 4.46 -1.04
C MET A 1 -15.09 3.65 0.04
N LYS A 2 -13.96 3.01 -0.24
CA LYS A 2 -13.31 2.14 0.75
C LYS A 2 -12.54 3.05 1.71
N SER A 3 -12.51 2.69 2.99
CA SER A 3 -11.74 3.41 4.01
C SER A 3 -10.32 2.84 4.16
N LEU A 4 -9.45 3.53 4.90
CA LEU A 4 -8.15 2.97 5.34
C LEU A 4 -8.32 1.62 6.05
N SER A 5 -9.33 1.50 6.92
CA SER A 5 -9.58 0.24 7.65
C SER A 5 -9.98 -0.90 6.70
N ASP A 6 -10.76 -0.60 5.67
CA ASP A 6 -11.11 -1.56 4.63
C ASP A 6 -9.87 -1.96 3.83
N LEU A 7 -9.02 -1.00 3.47
CA LEU A 7 -7.77 -1.25 2.75
C LEU A 7 -6.84 -2.17 3.53
N ILE A 8 -6.62 -1.92 4.83
CA ILE A 8 -5.78 -2.79 5.67
C ILE A 8 -6.35 -4.21 5.71
N THR A 9 -7.66 -4.36 5.91
CA THR A 9 -8.34 -5.67 5.93
C THR A 9 -8.18 -6.40 4.59
N ILE A 10 -8.28 -5.68 3.48
CA ILE A 10 -8.08 -6.22 2.13
C ILE A 10 -6.63 -6.69 1.96
N LEU A 11 -5.65 -5.89 2.41
CA LEU A 11 -4.23 -6.22 2.29
C LEU A 11 -3.83 -7.44 3.13
N ASP A 12 -4.50 -7.70 4.26
CA ASP A 12 -4.28 -8.91 5.05
C ASP A 12 -4.58 -10.21 4.27
N GLU A 13 -5.43 -10.16 3.23
CA GLU A 13 -5.71 -11.31 2.36
C GLU A 13 -4.48 -11.77 1.56
N THR A 14 -3.45 -10.93 1.42
CA THR A 14 -2.17 -11.32 0.80
C THR A 14 -1.40 -12.35 1.63
N GLY A 15 -1.71 -12.45 2.94
CA GLY A 15 -0.95 -13.22 3.91
C GLY A 15 0.40 -12.59 4.29
N TYR A 16 0.68 -11.36 3.84
CA TYR A 16 1.86 -10.61 4.23
C TYR A 16 1.57 -9.77 5.47
N PRO A 17 2.57 -9.55 6.35
CA PRO A 17 2.43 -8.58 7.43
C PRO A 17 2.15 -7.19 6.86
N VAL A 18 1.13 -6.52 7.38
CA VAL A 18 0.73 -5.16 6.99
C VAL A 18 0.88 -4.23 8.19
N ALA A 19 1.41 -3.03 7.97
CA ALA A 19 1.36 -1.96 8.95
C ALA A 19 1.01 -0.61 8.32
N PHE A 20 0.38 0.25 9.10
CA PHE A 20 0.16 1.63 8.74
C PHE A 20 1.32 2.50 9.23
N SER A 21 1.90 3.30 8.34
CA SER A 21 3.07 4.16 8.53
C SER A 21 4.37 3.43 8.91
N SER A 22 4.35 2.58 9.95
CA SER A 22 5.50 1.79 10.38
C SER A 22 5.11 0.58 11.25
N PHE A 23 5.97 -0.43 11.31
CA PHE A 23 5.87 -1.49 12.33
C PHE A 23 6.32 -1.02 13.74
N SER A 24 7.01 0.11 13.84
CA SER A 24 7.47 0.70 15.11
C SER A 24 6.32 1.23 15.96
N SER A 25 5.30 1.81 15.32
CA SER A 25 4.07 2.27 15.99
C SER A 25 3.24 1.13 16.55
N GLU A 26 3.42 -0.10 16.06
CA GLU A 26 2.74 -1.32 16.49
C GLU A 26 3.47 -2.04 17.65
N GLY A 27 4.46 -1.39 18.27
CA GLY A 27 5.20 -1.93 19.41
C GLY A 27 6.32 -2.92 19.06
N SER A 28 6.59 -3.14 17.77
CA SER A 28 7.75 -3.93 17.32
C SER A 28 8.97 -3.03 17.11
N THR A 29 10.13 -3.40 17.65
CA THR A 29 11.39 -2.66 17.40
C THR A 29 12.08 -3.08 16.09
N GLN A 30 11.52 -4.06 15.38
CA GLN A 30 12.10 -4.64 14.17
C GLN A 30 11.02 -4.90 13.12
N ALA A 31 11.34 -4.66 11.85
CA ALA A 31 10.49 -5.05 10.74
C ALA A 31 10.35 -6.59 10.68
N PRO A 32 9.19 -7.11 10.24
CA PRO A 32 9.00 -8.54 10.04
C PRO A 32 9.88 -9.09 8.91
N ALA A 33 9.89 -10.42 8.76
CA ALA A 33 10.55 -11.05 7.64
C ALA A 33 9.90 -10.62 6.30
N LEU A 34 10.72 -10.45 5.27
CA LEU A 34 10.23 -10.12 3.92
C LEU A 34 9.45 -11.32 3.33
N PRO A 35 8.40 -11.08 2.53
CA PRO A 35 7.86 -9.76 2.17
C PRO A 35 6.91 -9.18 3.21
N TYR A 36 6.84 -7.86 3.29
CA TYR A 36 5.85 -7.14 4.11
C TYR A 36 5.33 -5.90 3.37
N ILE A 37 4.22 -5.37 3.87
CA ILE A 37 3.53 -4.22 3.30
C ILE A 37 3.49 -3.07 4.32
N ILE A 38 3.79 -1.86 3.85
CA ILE A 38 3.54 -0.61 4.56
C ILE A 38 2.49 0.20 3.80
N VAL A 39 1.48 0.69 4.51
CA VAL A 39 0.51 1.66 3.98
C VAL A 39 0.84 3.02 4.55
N MET A 40 1.04 4.01 3.69
CA MET A 40 1.35 5.38 4.11
C MET A 40 0.07 6.22 4.24
N ASP A 41 0.17 7.32 5.00
CA ASP A 41 -0.92 8.27 5.21
C ASP A 41 -1.58 8.71 3.89
N PRO A 42 -2.89 8.95 3.91
CA PRO A 42 -3.58 9.40 2.72
C PRO A 42 -3.19 10.82 2.32
N SER A 43 -2.93 11.02 1.02
CA SER A 43 -3.16 12.30 0.36
C SER A 43 -4.60 12.36 -0.16
N SER A 44 -5.01 13.48 -0.76
CA SER A 44 -6.34 13.59 -1.34
C SER A 44 -6.29 14.27 -2.70
N ASP A 45 -6.93 13.69 -3.70
CA ASP A 45 -7.17 14.30 -5.01
C ASP A 45 -8.64 14.66 -5.18
N ASN A 46 -9.12 15.49 -4.26
CA ASN A 46 -10.53 15.87 -4.20
C ASN A 46 -10.99 16.56 -5.49
N MET A 47 -12.20 16.23 -5.94
CA MET A 47 -12.86 17.01 -6.98
C MET A 47 -13.64 18.17 -6.37
N PHE A 48 -13.48 19.36 -6.93
CA PHE A 48 -14.10 20.59 -6.42
C PHE A 48 -15.21 21.11 -7.34
N ALA A 49 -16.33 21.55 -6.75
CA ALA A 49 -17.39 22.29 -7.45
C ALA A 49 -18.01 23.33 -6.49
N ASP A 50 -18.38 24.50 -7.01
CA ASP A 50 -19.06 25.56 -6.24
C ASP A 50 -18.34 25.97 -4.94
N ASN A 51 -17.00 26.02 -4.95
CA ASN A 51 -16.14 26.28 -3.79
C ASN A 51 -16.28 25.25 -2.65
N THR A 52 -16.73 24.04 -2.97
CA THR A 52 -16.85 22.91 -2.03
C THR A 52 -16.14 21.66 -2.57
N VAL A 53 -15.76 20.75 -1.66
CA VAL A 53 -15.33 19.39 -2.04
C VAL A 53 -16.58 18.64 -2.49
N TYR A 54 -16.67 18.40 -3.80
CA TYR A 54 -17.81 17.71 -4.42
C TYR A 54 -17.66 16.19 -4.32
N VAL A 55 -16.44 15.69 -4.53
CA VAL A 55 -16.07 14.29 -4.30
C VAL A 55 -14.78 14.29 -3.49
N GLN A 56 -14.82 13.66 -2.32
CA GLN A 56 -13.61 13.34 -1.59
C GLN A 56 -12.97 12.10 -2.21
N ILE A 57 -11.67 12.13 -2.47
CA ILE A 57 -10.91 11.00 -3.00
C ILE A 57 -9.67 10.87 -2.13
N ASP A 58 -9.55 9.75 -1.42
CA ASP A 58 -8.37 9.47 -0.60
C ASP A 58 -7.36 8.67 -1.43
N GLU A 59 -6.14 9.16 -1.49
CA GLU A 59 -5.02 8.53 -2.18
C GLU A 59 -4.11 7.84 -1.18
N TYR A 60 -3.82 6.56 -1.37
CA TYR A 60 -2.88 5.83 -0.51
C TYR A 60 -1.67 5.35 -1.31
N ARG A 61 -0.52 5.30 -0.63
CA ARG A 61 0.64 4.57 -1.11
C ARG A 61 0.78 3.26 -0.33
N VAL A 62 0.76 2.15 -1.06
CA VAL A 62 1.01 0.80 -0.53
C VAL A 62 2.39 0.36 -1.01
N GLU A 63 3.33 0.21 -0.08
CA GLU A 63 4.71 -0.16 -0.37
C GLU A 63 4.93 -1.63 -0.02
N LEU A 64 5.27 -2.44 -1.03
CA LEU A 64 5.64 -3.85 -0.88
C LEU A 64 7.16 -3.96 -0.83
N TYR A 65 7.69 -4.45 0.29
CA TYR A 65 9.12 -4.69 0.47
C TYR A 65 9.42 -6.18 0.28
N ALA A 66 10.44 -6.51 -0.52
CA ALA A 66 10.85 -7.88 -0.80
C ALA A 66 12.38 -7.99 -0.99
N GLU A 67 12.97 -9.14 -0.66
CA GLU A 67 14.42 -9.36 -0.77
C GLU A 67 14.92 -9.15 -2.21
N HIS A 68 14.16 -9.66 -3.17
CA HIS A 68 14.44 -9.54 -4.60
C HIS A 68 13.19 -9.10 -5.35
N LYS A 69 13.39 -8.42 -6.49
CA LYS A 69 12.30 -8.11 -7.41
C LYS A 69 11.65 -9.42 -7.87
N SER A 70 10.38 -9.60 -7.52
CA SER A 70 9.65 -10.85 -7.71
C SER A 70 8.27 -10.56 -8.25
N THR A 71 8.05 -10.94 -9.52
CA THR A 71 6.73 -10.84 -10.14
C THR A 71 5.69 -11.72 -9.45
N ALA A 72 6.11 -12.81 -8.79
CA ALA A 72 5.22 -13.66 -8.02
C ALA A 72 4.70 -12.96 -6.76
N THR A 73 5.58 -12.24 -6.05
CA THR A 73 5.22 -11.49 -4.84
C THR A 73 4.31 -10.31 -5.16
N GLU A 74 4.65 -9.55 -6.21
CA GLU A 74 3.81 -8.45 -6.72
C GLU A 74 2.43 -8.97 -7.15
N LYS A 75 2.37 -10.13 -7.82
CA LYS A 75 1.12 -10.71 -8.29
C LYS A 75 0.14 -11.05 -7.18
N VAL A 76 0.61 -11.47 -5.99
CA VAL A 76 -0.27 -11.75 -4.84
C VAL A 76 -1.03 -10.48 -4.45
N LEU A 77 -0.33 -9.35 -4.30
CA LEU A 77 -0.92 -8.06 -3.97
C LEU A 77 -1.84 -7.54 -5.10
N GLU A 78 -1.41 -7.65 -6.34
CA GLU A 78 -2.19 -7.19 -7.50
C GLU A 78 -3.47 -8.00 -7.74
N ASP A 79 -3.46 -9.30 -7.43
CA ASP A 79 -4.66 -10.14 -7.53
C ASP A 79 -5.66 -9.78 -6.41
N VAL A 80 -5.19 -9.40 -5.22
CA VAL A 80 -6.03 -8.83 -4.15
C VAL A 80 -6.66 -7.51 -4.62
N PHE A 81 -5.86 -6.56 -5.13
CA PHE A 81 -6.39 -5.31 -5.67
C PHE A 81 -7.43 -5.53 -6.77
N ARG A 82 -7.16 -6.46 -7.70
CA ARG A 82 -8.10 -6.79 -8.78
C ARG A 82 -9.39 -7.39 -8.26
N THR A 83 -9.32 -8.28 -7.27
CA THR A 83 -10.50 -8.92 -6.66
C THR A 83 -11.41 -7.88 -5.99
N HIS A 84 -10.81 -6.85 -5.40
CA HIS A 84 -11.53 -5.77 -4.72
C HIS A 84 -11.78 -4.54 -5.60
N GLU A 85 -11.56 -4.63 -6.91
CA GLU A 85 -11.76 -3.54 -7.88
C GLU A 85 -11.03 -2.24 -7.49
N ILE A 86 -9.82 -2.36 -6.94
CA ILE A 86 -8.96 -1.23 -6.61
C ILE A 86 -8.04 -0.97 -7.82
N PRO A 87 -8.11 0.20 -8.48
CA PRO A 87 -7.15 0.56 -9.51
C PRO A 87 -5.81 0.95 -8.89
N TRP A 88 -4.71 0.70 -9.60
CA TRP A 88 -3.38 1.10 -9.15
C TRP A 88 -2.47 1.55 -10.29
N ASN A 89 -1.55 2.46 -9.97
CA ASN A 89 -0.29 2.65 -10.67
C ASN A 89 0.85 2.09 -9.81
N LYS A 90 2.00 1.75 -10.41
CA LYS A 90 3.16 1.32 -9.63
C LYS A 90 4.50 1.79 -10.19
N ASP A 91 5.45 1.97 -9.29
CA ASP A 91 6.88 2.04 -9.58
C ASP A 91 7.67 1.13 -8.64
N SER A 92 8.96 0.96 -8.89
CA SER A 92 9.81 0.12 -8.05
C SER A 92 11.23 0.63 -8.01
N ASP A 93 11.86 0.54 -6.85
CA ASP A 93 13.25 0.89 -6.61
C ASP A 93 13.97 -0.14 -5.73
N TYR A 94 15.30 -0.16 -5.81
CA TYR A 94 16.14 -0.99 -4.96
C TYR A 94 16.80 -0.12 -3.89
N ILE A 95 16.57 -0.47 -2.63
CA ILE A 95 17.08 0.26 -1.47
C ILE A 95 18.44 -0.33 -1.10
N GLU A 96 19.51 0.26 -1.61
CA GLU A 96 20.89 -0.22 -1.43
C GLU A 96 21.30 -0.41 0.04
N SER A 97 20.91 0.52 0.92
CA SER A 97 21.24 0.46 2.35
C SER A 97 20.60 -0.72 3.07
N GLU A 98 19.44 -1.18 2.59
CA GLU A 98 18.65 -2.24 3.20
C GLU A 98 18.68 -3.54 2.39
N LYS A 99 19.32 -3.51 1.20
CA LYS A 99 19.47 -4.64 0.27
C LYS A 99 18.16 -5.31 -0.08
N MET A 100 17.13 -4.51 -0.35
CA MET A 100 15.80 -5.01 -0.71
C MET A 100 15.15 -4.14 -1.78
N ASN A 101 14.16 -4.72 -2.46
CA ASN A 101 13.35 -4.03 -3.44
C ASN A 101 12.09 -3.50 -2.77
N ARG A 102 11.72 -2.28 -3.11
CA ARG A 102 10.44 -1.66 -2.80
C ARG A 102 9.65 -1.50 -4.08
N THR A 103 8.41 -1.97 -4.08
CA THR A 103 7.44 -1.68 -5.13
C THR A 103 6.34 -0.81 -4.52
N SER A 104 6.20 0.41 -5.02
CA SER A 104 5.23 1.39 -4.54
C SER A 104 3.99 1.36 -5.42
N TYR A 105 2.84 1.10 -4.82
CA TYR A 105 1.53 1.13 -5.47
C TYR A 105 0.79 2.40 -5.05
N TYR A 106 0.25 3.13 -6.02
CA TYR A 106 -0.56 4.33 -5.81
C TYR A 106 -1.99 3.99 -6.15
N ILE A 107 -2.89 4.17 -5.18
CA ILE A 107 -4.30 3.82 -5.29
C ILE A 107 -5.19 4.99 -4.87
N GLU A 108 -6.39 5.04 -5.42
CA GLU A 108 -7.47 5.99 -5.08
C GLU A 108 -8.69 5.16 -4.67
N ILE A 109 -9.27 5.42 -3.49
CA ILE A 109 -10.37 4.61 -2.94
C ILE A 109 -11.54 5.38 -2.32
#